data_AF-A0A937NL73-F1
#
_entry.id   AF-A0A937NL73-F1
#
_cell.length_a   1.000
_cell.length_b   1.000
_cell.length_c   1.000
_cell.angle_alpha   90.00
_cell.angle_beta   90.00
_cell.angle_gamma   90.00
#
_symmetry.space_group_name_H-M   'P 1'
#
loop_
_entity.id
_entity.type
_entity.pdbx_description
1 polymer ?
#
loop_
_entity_poly.entity_id
_entity_poly.type
_entity_poly.pdbx_seq_one_letter_code
_entity_poly.pdbx_strand_id
1 'polypeptide(L)'
;MSLLERLKLRFAPIEPLSRETLHYQTPPDAEQQYRLHLRVEEDGRGLLVINAATVLHLNQTATEYARLLIQGAGEEEAAARLARRYRVSRSQARADYHRLHDHIFTLATSTDLCPVTYLDLERVEPFSAETSAPYRVDLALTYRVDEAGTLDPEARRRVDRELTAEEWRQALQLLWDVGVPHVCFTGGEPTLRDDLVELVRYAEELGLVTGLLTDGRRLREQEVLDALLLAGLDHLQITLASHRSEVHDGIVGQEGAWEEADAGLRTALAGDIYVVVHIVVTPANAGSVAETVAYLAELGVPAVALSSPLGAAAEEERARLQDAMEEAQEAAHEHGLTLVWDLAAPYSHVNPVEMEAGLPPEQVVRQHLYVEPDGDVLPAQGYNVVLGNLLRDSWEAIWEHAERKGLVGSG
;
A
#
# COMPACT_ATOMS: atom_id res chain seq x y z
N MET A 1 -3.21 -47.55 -20.46
CA MET A 1 -2.23 -47.25 -19.40
C MET A 1 -1.81 -48.53 -18.71
N SER A 2 -0.53 -48.87 -18.75
CA SER A 2 0.02 -50.06 -18.08
C SER A 2 0.07 -49.87 -16.56
N LEU A 3 0.10 -50.96 -15.80
CA LEU A 3 0.24 -50.93 -14.33
C LEU A 3 1.51 -50.17 -13.88
N LEU A 4 2.57 -50.24 -14.69
CA LEU A 4 3.84 -49.56 -14.49
C LEU A 4 3.72 -48.03 -14.66
N GLU A 5 2.91 -47.56 -15.60
CA GLU A 5 2.63 -46.12 -15.75
C GLU A 5 1.81 -45.57 -14.58
N ARG A 6 0.83 -46.34 -14.08
CA ARG A 6 0.07 -45.96 -12.87
C ARG A 6 0.93 -45.91 -11.61
N LEU A 7 1.94 -46.78 -11.51
CA LEU A 7 2.93 -46.77 -10.43
C LEU A 7 3.90 -45.59 -10.56
N LYS A 8 4.41 -45.29 -11.77
CA LYS A 8 5.25 -44.10 -12.01
C LYS A 8 4.52 -42.79 -11.69
N LEU A 9 3.25 -42.67 -12.08
CA LEU A 9 2.39 -41.53 -11.74
C LEU A 9 2.09 -41.39 -10.23
N ARG A 10 2.41 -42.41 -9.42
CA ARG A 10 2.27 -42.41 -7.95
C ARG A 10 3.51 -41.90 -7.22
N PHE A 11 4.64 -41.77 -7.92
CA PHE A 11 5.92 -41.26 -7.41
C PHE A 11 6.42 -40.03 -8.19
N ALA A 12 5.72 -39.62 -9.25
CA ALA A 12 6.04 -38.38 -9.95
C ALA A 12 5.89 -37.18 -9.01
N PRO A 13 6.83 -36.21 -9.04
CA PRO A 13 6.71 -34.96 -8.31
C PRO A 13 5.44 -34.21 -8.77
N ILE A 14 4.83 -33.48 -7.86
CA ILE A 14 3.66 -32.65 -8.16
C ILE A 14 4.20 -31.41 -8.87
N GLU A 15 3.74 -31.17 -10.10
CA GLU A 15 4.10 -29.96 -10.84
C GLU A 15 3.51 -28.73 -10.13
N PRO A 16 4.28 -27.66 -9.91
CA PRO A 16 3.75 -26.40 -9.38
C PRO A 16 2.57 -25.84 -10.19
N LEU A 17 1.79 -24.96 -9.58
CA LEU A 17 0.81 -24.15 -10.31
C LEU A 17 1.54 -23.17 -11.24
N SER A 18 0.92 -22.83 -12.37
CA SER A 18 1.41 -21.77 -13.24
C SER A 18 1.27 -20.41 -12.56
N ARG A 19 2.20 -19.49 -12.87
CA ARG A 19 2.10 -18.09 -12.46
C ARG A 19 0.77 -17.49 -12.94
N GLU A 20 0.06 -16.86 -12.01
CA GLU A 20 -1.20 -16.16 -12.27
C GLU A 20 -1.49 -15.18 -11.13
N THR A 21 -2.22 -14.11 -11.44
CA THR A 21 -2.79 -13.19 -10.46
C THR A 21 -4.30 -13.32 -10.52
N LEU A 22 -4.94 -13.45 -9.37
CA LEU A 22 -6.39 -13.55 -9.23
C LEU A 22 -6.87 -12.52 -8.21
N HIS A 23 -8.00 -11.88 -8.46
CA HIS A 23 -8.72 -11.15 -7.43
C HIS A 23 -10.09 -11.76 -7.17
N TYR A 24 -10.61 -11.48 -5.99
CA TYR A 24 -12.01 -11.66 -5.62
C TYR A 24 -12.46 -10.46 -4.80
N GLN A 25 -13.65 -9.95 -5.09
CA GLN A 25 -14.36 -8.98 -4.27
C GLN A 25 -15.73 -9.54 -3.97
N THR A 26 -16.16 -9.38 -2.72
CA THR A 26 -17.51 -9.73 -2.31
C THR A 26 -18.56 -8.96 -3.13
N PRO A 27 -19.71 -9.58 -3.44
CA PRO A 27 -20.83 -8.88 -4.04
C PRO A 27 -21.28 -7.67 -3.19
N PRO A 28 -21.76 -6.57 -3.80
CA PRO A 28 -22.19 -5.38 -3.06
C PRO A 28 -23.33 -5.62 -2.05
N ASP A 29 -24.10 -6.69 -2.22
CA ASP A 29 -25.20 -7.11 -1.34
C ASP A 29 -24.77 -8.06 -0.22
N ALA A 30 -23.48 -8.41 -0.13
CA ALA A 30 -22.94 -9.25 0.94
C ALA A 30 -22.94 -8.53 2.29
N GLU A 31 -23.23 -9.26 3.38
CA GLU A 31 -23.25 -8.73 4.75
C GLU A 31 -21.90 -8.15 5.20
N GLN A 32 -20.81 -8.71 4.68
CA GLN A 32 -19.45 -8.23 4.93
C GLN A 32 -18.72 -8.07 3.60
N GLN A 33 -18.08 -6.91 3.45
CA GLN A 33 -17.28 -6.60 2.29
C GLN A 33 -15.83 -6.98 2.53
N TYR A 34 -15.22 -7.71 1.58
CA TYR A 34 -13.78 -7.97 1.59
C TYR A 34 -13.23 -8.23 0.18
N ARG A 35 -11.92 -8.04 0.05
CA ARG A 35 -11.14 -8.28 -1.17
C ARG A 35 -10.00 -9.25 -0.92
N LEU A 36 -9.74 -10.10 -1.89
CA LEU A 36 -8.64 -11.05 -1.90
C LEU A 36 -7.83 -10.89 -3.19
N HIS A 37 -6.52 -10.84 -3.08
CA HIS A 37 -5.58 -10.84 -4.21
C HIS A 37 -4.60 -11.98 -4.04
N LEU A 38 -4.65 -12.97 -4.92
CA LEU A 38 -3.70 -14.07 -4.92
C LEU A 38 -2.73 -13.91 -6.07
N ARG A 39 -1.44 -13.76 -5.76
CA ARG A 39 -0.34 -13.89 -6.72
C ARG A 39 0.30 -15.27 -6.55
N VAL A 40 0.31 -16.07 -7.61
CA VAL A 40 1.00 -17.37 -7.66
C VAL A 40 2.39 -17.16 -8.26
N GLU A 41 3.42 -17.46 -7.49
CA GLU A 41 4.83 -17.35 -7.91
C GLU A 41 5.24 -18.55 -8.77
N GLU A 42 6.39 -18.47 -9.46
CA GLU A 42 6.84 -19.49 -10.42
C GLU A 42 7.03 -20.89 -9.83
N ASP A 43 7.34 -20.97 -8.53
CA ASP A 43 7.48 -22.24 -7.81
C ASP A 43 6.16 -22.77 -7.23
N GLY A 44 5.04 -22.11 -7.53
CA GLY A 44 3.69 -22.45 -7.10
C GLY A 44 3.34 -22.03 -5.67
N ARG A 45 4.26 -21.39 -4.92
CA ARG A 45 3.90 -20.67 -3.69
C ARG A 45 3.01 -19.48 -4.03
N GLY A 46 2.24 -19.04 -3.03
CA GLY A 46 1.24 -18.00 -3.21
C GLY A 46 1.49 -16.85 -2.26
N LEU A 47 1.15 -15.66 -2.71
CA LEU A 47 1.02 -14.50 -1.87
C LEU A 47 -0.44 -14.06 -1.90
N LEU A 48 -1.13 -14.19 -0.77
CA LEU A 48 -2.52 -13.78 -0.64
C LEU A 48 -2.58 -12.47 0.14
N VAL A 49 -3.05 -11.41 -0.49
CA VAL A 49 -3.36 -10.15 0.16
C VAL A 49 -4.85 -10.09 0.45
N ILE A 50 -5.21 -9.75 1.69
CA ILE A 50 -6.59 -9.63 2.17
C ILE A 50 -6.82 -8.15 2.51
N ASN A 51 -7.81 -7.53 1.87
CA ASN A 51 -8.18 -6.12 2.04
C ASN A 51 -7.00 -5.13 1.89
N ALA A 52 -5.99 -5.44 1.08
CA ALA A 52 -4.69 -4.74 1.03
C ALA A 52 -3.91 -4.62 2.36
N ALA A 53 -4.43 -5.18 3.45
CA ALA A 53 -3.85 -5.00 4.78
C ALA A 53 -3.05 -6.20 5.25
N THR A 54 -3.55 -7.40 5.00
CA THR A 54 -2.95 -8.61 5.53
C THR A 54 -2.34 -9.42 4.40
N VAL A 55 -1.04 -9.69 4.49
CA VAL A 55 -0.31 -10.52 3.53
C VAL A 55 -0.05 -11.90 4.13
N LEU A 56 -0.47 -12.95 3.42
CA LEU A 56 -0.22 -14.34 3.78
C LEU A 56 0.68 -15.00 2.74
N HIS A 57 1.82 -15.52 3.20
CA HIS A 57 2.67 -16.38 2.40
C HIS A 57 2.16 -17.83 2.44
N LEU A 58 1.68 -18.31 1.31
CA LEU A 58 1.07 -19.62 1.15
C LEU A 58 2.06 -20.62 0.56
N ASN A 59 2.11 -21.81 1.16
CA ASN A 59 2.73 -22.97 0.51
C ASN A 59 1.86 -23.44 -0.68
N GLN A 60 2.44 -24.26 -1.57
CA GLN A 60 1.77 -24.69 -2.82
C GLN A 60 0.34 -25.25 -2.63
N THR A 61 0.11 -26.04 -1.57
CA THR A 61 -1.21 -26.63 -1.31
C THR A 61 -2.21 -25.56 -0.85
N ALA A 62 -1.78 -24.66 0.04
CA ALA A 62 -2.60 -23.54 0.49
C ALA A 62 -2.89 -22.56 -0.66
N THR A 63 -1.92 -22.31 -1.55
CA THR A 63 -2.10 -21.54 -2.78
C THR A 63 -3.22 -22.13 -3.64
N GLU A 64 -3.22 -23.45 -3.85
CA GLU A 64 -4.25 -24.08 -4.67
C GLU A 64 -5.64 -24.03 -4.01
N TYR A 65 -5.73 -24.16 -2.68
CA TYR A 65 -6.99 -23.94 -1.96
C TYR A 65 -7.49 -22.50 -2.10
N ALA A 66 -6.63 -21.50 -1.90
CA ALA A 66 -6.98 -20.08 -2.05
C ALA A 66 -7.41 -19.75 -3.48
N ARG A 67 -6.69 -20.30 -4.48
CA ARG A 67 -7.03 -20.19 -5.90
C ARG A 67 -8.43 -20.74 -6.19
N LEU A 68 -8.74 -21.92 -5.66
CA LEU A 68 -10.05 -22.55 -5.83
C LEU A 68 -11.16 -21.77 -5.11
N LEU A 69 -10.87 -21.22 -3.94
CA LEU A 69 -11.78 -20.34 -3.20
C LEU A 69 -12.13 -19.10 -4.02
N ILE A 70 -11.13 -18.38 -4.54
CA ILE A 70 -11.32 -17.20 -5.40
C ILE A 70 -12.10 -17.54 -6.68
N GLN A 71 -11.89 -18.73 -7.24
CA GLN A 71 -12.64 -19.22 -8.40
C GLN A 71 -14.07 -19.70 -8.08
N GLY A 72 -14.51 -19.61 -6.82
CA GLY A 72 -15.86 -20.00 -6.39
C GLY A 72 -16.08 -21.51 -6.31
N ALA A 73 -15.02 -22.32 -6.21
CA ALA A 73 -15.16 -23.76 -6.04
C ALA A 73 -15.70 -24.09 -4.64
N GLY A 74 -16.74 -24.92 -4.59
CA GLY A 74 -17.28 -25.40 -3.31
C GLY A 74 -16.30 -26.32 -2.57
N GLU A 75 -16.46 -26.42 -1.25
CA GLU A 75 -15.59 -27.20 -0.35
C GLU A 75 -15.34 -28.65 -0.84
N GLU A 76 -16.42 -29.39 -1.17
CA GLU A 76 -16.31 -30.78 -1.61
C GLU A 76 -15.61 -30.90 -2.98
N GLU A 77 -15.78 -29.90 -3.85
CA GLU A 77 -15.07 -29.84 -5.12
C GLU A 77 -13.58 -29.58 -4.91
N ALA A 78 -13.23 -28.59 -4.09
CA ALA A 78 -11.85 -28.26 -3.78
C ALA A 78 -11.13 -29.44 -3.11
N ALA A 79 -11.77 -30.05 -2.10
CA ALA A 79 -11.25 -31.23 -1.42
C ALA A 79 -11.06 -32.42 -2.38
N ALA A 80 -11.99 -32.66 -3.32
CA ALA A 80 -11.86 -33.73 -4.29
C ALA A 80 -10.70 -33.51 -5.28
N ARG A 81 -10.50 -32.27 -5.76
CA ARG A 81 -9.39 -31.89 -6.64
C ARG A 81 -8.05 -32.10 -5.95
N LEU A 82 -7.90 -31.63 -4.71
CA LEU A 82 -6.63 -31.66 -3.99
C LEU A 82 -6.30 -33.03 -3.40
N ALA A 83 -7.30 -33.79 -2.95
CA ALA A 83 -7.11 -35.20 -2.59
C ALA A 83 -6.55 -36.00 -3.77
N ARG A 84 -7.02 -35.74 -5.00
CA ARG A 84 -6.53 -36.41 -6.20
C ARG A 84 -5.10 -35.98 -6.56
N ARG A 85 -4.81 -34.69 -6.51
CA ARG A 85 -3.52 -34.11 -6.93
C ARG A 85 -2.40 -34.41 -5.94
N TYR A 86 -2.64 -34.15 -4.65
CA TYR A 86 -1.67 -34.33 -3.57
C TYR A 86 -1.67 -35.73 -2.96
N ARG A 87 -2.52 -36.63 -3.47
CA ARG A 87 -2.62 -38.05 -3.06
C ARG A 87 -2.91 -38.23 -1.56
N VAL A 88 -3.69 -37.31 -0.99
CA VAL A 88 -4.18 -37.36 0.40
C VAL A 88 -5.62 -37.88 0.46
N SER A 89 -6.12 -38.20 1.66
CA SER A 89 -7.54 -38.55 1.81
C SER A 89 -8.43 -37.33 1.59
N ARG A 90 -9.65 -37.55 1.09
CA ARG A 90 -10.65 -36.47 0.95
C ARG A 90 -10.98 -35.82 2.28
N SER A 91 -11.00 -36.59 3.37
CA SER A 91 -11.25 -36.07 4.71
C SER A 91 -10.15 -35.11 5.16
N GLN A 92 -8.89 -35.44 4.86
CA GLN A 92 -7.76 -34.55 5.15
C GLN A 92 -7.84 -33.28 4.30
N ALA A 93 -8.02 -33.44 2.98
CA ALA A 93 -8.10 -32.29 2.08
C ALA A 93 -9.24 -31.33 2.45
N ARG A 94 -10.40 -31.88 2.86
CA ARG A 94 -11.52 -31.09 3.32
C ARG A 94 -11.22 -30.34 4.62
N ALA A 95 -10.62 -31.00 5.60
CA ALA A 95 -10.24 -30.36 6.86
C ALA A 95 -9.20 -29.24 6.66
N ASP A 96 -8.27 -29.42 5.72
CA ASP A 96 -7.27 -28.40 5.38
C ASP A 96 -7.91 -27.21 4.67
N TYR A 97 -8.82 -27.45 3.71
CA TYR A 97 -9.59 -26.39 3.05
C TYR A 97 -10.39 -25.57 4.06
N HIS A 98 -11.17 -26.24 4.92
CA HIS A 98 -12.00 -25.57 5.93
C HIS A 98 -11.15 -24.71 6.86
N ARG A 99 -9.99 -25.20 7.31
CA ARG A 99 -9.09 -24.43 8.18
C ARG A 99 -8.55 -23.18 7.50
N LEU A 100 -8.13 -23.29 6.23
CA LEU A 100 -7.64 -22.14 5.49
C LEU A 100 -8.77 -21.13 5.22
N HIS A 101 -9.93 -21.62 4.78
CA HIS A 101 -11.12 -20.81 4.54
C HIS A 101 -11.52 -20.02 5.79
N ASP A 102 -11.64 -20.68 6.94
CA ASP A 102 -12.01 -20.01 8.19
C ASP A 102 -10.99 -18.95 8.59
N HIS A 103 -9.70 -19.23 8.39
CA HIS A 103 -8.63 -18.27 8.68
C HIS A 103 -8.73 -17.06 7.77
N ILE A 104 -8.84 -17.26 6.45
CA ILE A 104 -9.02 -16.17 5.47
C ILE A 104 -10.28 -15.37 5.80
N PHE A 105 -11.40 -16.03 6.05
CA PHE A 105 -12.66 -15.37 6.36
C PHE A 105 -12.54 -14.54 7.65
N THR A 106 -11.98 -15.11 8.71
CA THR A 106 -11.76 -14.39 9.98
C THR A 106 -10.91 -13.14 9.77
N LEU A 107 -9.81 -13.24 9.03
CA LEU A 107 -8.96 -12.08 8.69
C LEU A 107 -9.64 -11.09 7.75
N ALA A 108 -10.54 -11.55 6.88
CA ALA A 108 -11.23 -10.67 5.95
C ALA A 108 -12.36 -9.89 6.60
N THR A 109 -12.97 -10.44 7.66
CA THR A 109 -14.21 -9.91 8.26
C THR A 109 -14.06 -9.35 9.67
N SER A 110 -12.86 -9.40 10.26
CA SER A 110 -12.64 -8.80 11.58
C SER A 110 -12.62 -7.26 11.44
N THR A 111 -13.52 -6.59 12.16
CA THR A 111 -13.84 -5.15 12.08
C THR A 111 -12.69 -4.20 12.39
N ASP A 112 -11.58 -4.68 12.93
CA ASP A 112 -10.41 -3.85 13.32
C ASP A 112 -9.27 -3.88 12.27
N LEU A 113 -9.50 -4.49 11.10
CA LEU A 113 -8.48 -4.66 10.08
C LEU A 113 -8.61 -3.59 9.01
N CYS A 114 -8.18 -2.39 9.38
CA CYS A 114 -7.86 -1.30 8.46
C CYS A 114 -7.03 -1.82 7.28
N PRO A 115 -7.28 -1.39 6.03
CA PRO A 115 -6.56 -1.83 4.82
C PRO A 115 -5.06 -1.48 4.80
N VAL A 116 -4.58 -0.71 5.79
CA VAL A 116 -3.19 -0.23 5.92
C VAL A 116 -2.53 -0.67 7.23
N THR A 117 -3.25 -1.24 8.20
CA THR A 117 -2.64 -1.81 9.41
C THR A 117 -2.80 -3.30 9.39
N TYR A 118 -1.88 -3.97 8.69
CA TYR A 118 -1.24 -5.21 9.13
C TYR A 118 0.05 -5.48 8.32
N LEU A 119 0.92 -4.46 8.28
CA LEU A 119 2.38 -4.71 8.22
C LEU A 119 2.95 -5.03 9.62
N ASP A 120 2.09 -5.30 10.61
CA ASP A 120 2.47 -5.96 11.86
C ASP A 120 2.60 -7.47 11.59
N LEU A 121 3.58 -7.77 10.74
CA LEU A 121 4.22 -9.06 10.70
C LEU A 121 4.55 -9.41 12.17
N GLU A 122 3.93 -10.47 12.70
CA GLU A 122 4.79 -11.43 13.38
C GLU A 122 5.97 -11.61 12.43
N ARG A 123 7.15 -11.12 12.83
CA ARG A 123 8.43 -11.39 12.19
C ARG A 123 8.64 -12.92 12.24
N VAL A 124 7.84 -13.67 11.49
CA VAL A 124 8.24 -14.94 10.94
C VAL A 124 9.25 -14.52 9.87
N GLU A 125 10.54 -14.45 10.25
CA GLU A 125 11.65 -13.93 9.43
C GLU A 125 11.31 -13.85 7.92
N PRO A 126 10.84 -12.69 7.41
CA PRO A 126 10.12 -12.65 6.13
C PRO A 126 11.03 -12.59 4.91
N PHE A 127 12.29 -13.02 5.03
CA PHE A 127 13.34 -12.75 4.02
C PHE A 127 13.70 -13.95 3.14
N SER A 128 12.95 -15.05 3.18
CA SER A 128 13.30 -16.29 2.45
C SER A 128 12.51 -16.58 1.17
N ALA A 129 11.49 -15.78 0.83
CA ALA A 129 10.73 -15.97 -0.41
C ALA A 129 11.02 -14.82 -1.38
N GLU A 130 11.61 -15.15 -2.53
CA GLU A 130 11.73 -14.24 -3.67
C GLU A 130 10.32 -13.86 -4.15
N THR A 131 10.05 -12.56 -4.26
CA THR A 131 8.80 -12.03 -4.83
C THR A 131 9.05 -11.52 -6.24
N SER A 132 8.08 -11.72 -7.13
CA SER A 132 8.18 -11.26 -8.53
C SER A 132 7.76 -9.80 -8.73
N ALA A 133 7.17 -9.17 -7.70
CA ALA A 133 6.71 -7.79 -7.70
C ALA A 133 6.50 -7.24 -6.27
N PRO A 134 6.45 -5.91 -6.06
CA PRO A 134 6.20 -5.33 -4.74
C PRO A 134 4.75 -5.53 -4.29
N TYR A 135 4.45 -5.18 -3.04
CA TYR A 135 3.10 -5.19 -2.49
C TYR A 135 2.34 -3.89 -2.75
N ARG A 136 3.05 -2.76 -2.80
CA ARG A 136 2.48 -1.45 -3.10
C ARG A 136 3.32 -0.71 -4.13
N VAL A 137 2.71 0.15 -4.93
CA VAL A 137 3.45 1.14 -5.72
C VAL A 137 2.85 2.53 -5.49
N ASP A 138 3.71 3.47 -5.13
CA ASP A 138 3.36 4.87 -4.88
C ASP A 138 3.53 5.66 -6.18
N LEU A 139 2.42 6.16 -6.72
CA LEU A 139 2.33 6.83 -8.01
C LEU A 139 2.27 8.34 -7.81
N ALA A 140 3.40 9.02 -7.97
CA ALA A 140 3.43 10.47 -7.96
C ALA A 140 2.86 11.01 -9.27
N LEU A 141 1.58 11.40 -9.25
CA LEU A 141 0.87 11.79 -10.47
C LEU A 141 1.30 13.17 -10.98
N THR A 142 1.73 14.04 -10.08
CA THR A 142 2.15 15.43 -10.35
C THR A 142 3.10 15.89 -9.26
N TYR A 143 3.89 16.91 -9.54
CA TYR A 143 4.65 17.64 -8.51
C TYR A 143 4.15 19.06 -8.27
N ARG A 144 2.96 19.39 -8.77
CA ARG A 144 2.25 20.62 -8.39
C ARG A 144 1.81 20.54 -6.94
N VAL A 145 2.05 21.59 -6.16
CA VAL A 145 1.63 21.69 -4.75
C VAL A 145 0.51 22.71 -4.53
N ASP A 146 0.14 23.50 -5.54
CA ASP A 146 -0.96 24.46 -5.49
C ASP A 146 -1.63 24.67 -6.86
N GLU A 147 -2.77 25.38 -6.86
CA GLU A 147 -3.51 25.72 -8.09
C GLU A 147 -2.74 26.66 -9.03
N ALA A 148 -1.73 27.37 -8.52
CA ALA A 148 -0.84 28.18 -9.34
C ALA A 148 0.19 27.32 -10.11
N GLY A 149 0.23 26.02 -9.83
CA GLY A 149 1.15 25.07 -10.44
C GLY A 149 2.58 25.23 -9.91
N THR A 150 2.74 25.72 -8.68
CA THR A 150 4.02 25.73 -8.00
C THR A 150 4.54 24.30 -7.94
N LEU A 151 5.75 24.09 -8.46
CA LEU A 151 6.44 22.81 -8.41
C LEU A 151 7.41 22.84 -7.24
N ASP A 152 7.58 21.69 -6.58
CA ASP A 152 8.73 21.53 -5.70
C ASP A 152 10.04 21.75 -6.49
N PRO A 153 10.95 22.65 -6.04
CA PRO A 153 12.20 22.97 -6.72
C PRO A 153 13.17 21.80 -6.93
N GLU A 154 13.14 20.79 -6.08
CA GLU A 154 13.96 19.58 -6.25
C GLU A 154 13.33 18.64 -7.28
N ALA A 155 12.01 18.50 -7.25
CA ALA A 155 11.23 17.75 -8.23
C ALA A 155 11.35 18.30 -9.66
N ARG A 156 11.39 19.63 -9.81
CA ARG A 156 11.50 20.33 -11.11
C ARG A 156 12.77 19.97 -11.91
N ARG A 157 13.79 19.43 -11.26
CA ARG A 157 15.05 19.04 -11.92
C ARG A 157 15.07 17.59 -12.38
N ARG A 158 14.13 16.76 -11.90
CA ARG A 158 14.09 15.32 -12.17
C ARG A 158 13.08 14.97 -13.25
N VAL A 159 11.95 15.67 -13.27
CA VAL A 159 10.84 15.37 -14.16
C VAL A 159 10.71 16.42 -15.26
N ASP A 160 10.88 15.99 -16.50
CA ASP A 160 10.79 16.85 -17.68
C ASP A 160 9.35 17.03 -18.19
N ARG A 161 8.43 16.11 -17.83
CA ARG A 161 7.01 16.12 -18.20
C ARG A 161 6.17 15.27 -17.26
N GLU A 162 4.86 15.50 -17.24
CA GLU A 162 3.92 14.60 -16.57
C GLU A 162 3.33 13.59 -17.58
N LEU A 163 3.06 12.36 -17.12
CA LEU A 163 2.32 11.35 -17.86
C LEU A 163 0.87 11.80 -18.05
N THR A 164 0.35 11.51 -19.23
CA THR A 164 -1.06 11.68 -19.58
C THR A 164 -1.93 10.61 -18.90
N ALA A 165 -3.24 10.84 -18.83
CA ALA A 165 -4.20 9.84 -18.32
C ALA A 165 -4.03 8.45 -18.99
N GLU A 166 -3.83 8.44 -20.30
CA GLU A 166 -3.65 7.21 -21.07
C GLU A 166 -2.34 6.48 -20.72
N GLU A 167 -1.27 7.23 -20.51
CA GLU A 167 0.01 6.67 -20.07
C GLU A 167 -0.08 6.11 -18.63
N TRP A 168 -0.80 6.78 -17.74
CA TRP A 168 -1.07 6.25 -16.40
C TRP A 168 -1.92 4.98 -16.43
N ARG A 169 -2.92 4.89 -17.32
CA ARG A 169 -3.66 3.64 -17.54
C ARG A 169 -2.77 2.49 -17.99
N GLN A 170 -1.82 2.75 -18.89
CA GLN A 170 -0.85 1.74 -19.33
C GLN A 170 0.04 1.30 -18.17
N ALA A 171 0.50 2.24 -17.34
CA ALA A 171 1.26 1.92 -16.14
C ALA A 171 0.45 1.08 -15.14
N LEU A 172 -0.80 1.45 -14.85
CA LEU A 172 -1.70 0.70 -13.97
C LEU A 172 -1.96 -0.73 -14.48
N GLN A 173 -2.20 -0.89 -15.78
CA GLN A 173 -2.35 -2.21 -16.40
C GLN A 173 -1.08 -3.06 -16.23
N LEU A 174 0.10 -2.48 -16.49
CA LEU A 174 1.37 -3.18 -16.33
C LEU A 174 1.55 -3.65 -14.87
N LEU A 175 1.30 -2.77 -13.90
CA LEU A 175 1.41 -3.09 -12.47
C LEU A 175 0.44 -4.22 -12.07
N TRP A 176 -0.79 -4.18 -12.58
CA TRP A 176 -1.75 -5.26 -12.40
C TRP A 176 -1.28 -6.59 -13.00
N ASP A 177 -0.78 -6.56 -14.24
CA ASP A 177 -0.32 -7.75 -14.97
C ASP A 177 0.85 -8.45 -14.28
N VAL A 178 1.75 -7.69 -13.65
CA VAL A 178 2.89 -8.24 -12.89
C VAL A 178 2.50 -8.71 -11.48
N GLY A 179 1.27 -8.41 -11.05
CA GLY A 179 0.69 -8.87 -9.79
C GLY A 179 0.92 -7.91 -8.61
N VAL A 180 1.00 -6.61 -8.86
CA VAL A 180 0.90 -5.60 -7.78
C VAL A 180 -0.56 -5.52 -7.33
N PRO A 181 -0.86 -5.69 -6.03
CA PRO A 181 -2.23 -5.65 -5.54
C PRO A 181 -2.70 -4.24 -5.13
N HIS A 182 -1.79 -3.32 -4.81
CA HIS A 182 -2.12 -2.01 -4.22
C HIS A 182 -1.32 -0.88 -4.88
N VAL A 183 -2.01 0.21 -5.22
CA VAL A 183 -1.39 1.47 -5.66
C VAL A 183 -1.84 2.63 -4.79
N CYS A 184 -0.94 3.56 -4.50
CA CYS A 184 -1.27 4.80 -3.78
C CYS A 184 -1.00 6.00 -4.70
N PHE A 185 -2.01 6.82 -4.95
CA PHE A 185 -1.88 8.06 -5.70
C PHE A 185 -1.32 9.16 -4.79
N THR A 186 -0.23 9.79 -5.21
CA THR A 186 0.53 10.76 -4.41
C THR A 186 1.23 11.80 -5.32
N GLY A 187 2.27 12.47 -4.81
CA GLY A 187 3.16 13.37 -5.54
C GLY A 187 3.38 14.66 -4.76
N GLY A 188 3.13 15.79 -5.42
CA GLY A 188 2.73 17.04 -4.76
C GLY A 188 1.30 16.85 -4.26
N GLU A 189 0.33 17.47 -4.92
CA GLU A 189 -1.08 17.30 -4.60
C GLU A 189 -1.85 16.64 -5.76
N PRO A 190 -2.18 15.33 -5.67
CA PRO A 190 -2.85 14.60 -6.74
C PRO A 190 -4.26 15.12 -7.03
N THR A 191 -4.97 15.73 -6.07
CA THR A 191 -6.31 16.28 -6.30
C THR A 191 -6.34 17.50 -7.23
N LEU A 192 -5.16 18.05 -7.59
CA LEU A 192 -5.01 19.09 -8.62
C LEU A 192 -5.06 18.54 -10.05
N ARG A 193 -5.23 17.23 -10.24
CA ARG A 193 -5.37 16.62 -11.57
C ARG A 193 -6.83 16.36 -11.90
N ASP A 194 -7.27 16.88 -13.04
CA ASP A 194 -8.63 16.69 -13.56
C ASP A 194 -8.96 15.21 -13.86
N ASP A 195 -7.93 14.38 -14.10
CA ASP A 195 -8.06 12.96 -14.43
C ASP A 195 -7.94 12.01 -13.22
N LEU A 196 -7.77 12.52 -11.99
CA LEU A 196 -7.58 11.67 -10.80
C LEU A 196 -8.73 10.65 -10.62
N VAL A 197 -9.98 11.12 -10.68
CA VAL A 197 -11.17 10.27 -10.52
C VAL A 197 -11.23 9.18 -11.60
N GLU A 198 -10.79 9.49 -12.82
CA GLU A 198 -10.71 8.54 -13.92
C GLU A 198 -9.65 7.46 -13.66
N LEU A 199 -8.50 7.84 -13.12
CA LEU A 199 -7.41 6.93 -12.78
C LEU A 199 -7.76 6.01 -11.61
N VAL A 200 -8.40 6.54 -10.56
CA VAL A 200 -8.91 5.74 -9.43
C VAL A 200 -9.88 4.67 -9.93
N ARG A 201 -10.86 5.08 -10.74
CA ARG A 201 -11.85 4.15 -11.32
C ARG A 201 -11.20 3.09 -12.19
N TYR A 202 -10.22 3.46 -13.01
CA TYR A 202 -9.54 2.48 -13.86
C TYR A 202 -8.74 1.47 -13.03
N ALA A 203 -8.08 1.92 -11.95
CA ALA A 203 -7.37 1.03 -11.03
C ALA A 203 -8.35 0.07 -10.33
N GLU A 204 -9.51 0.58 -9.89
CA GLU A 204 -10.58 -0.25 -9.31
C GLU A 204 -11.11 -1.29 -10.32
N GLU A 205 -11.33 -0.91 -11.58
CA GLU A 205 -11.80 -1.82 -12.64
C GLU A 205 -10.80 -2.97 -12.93
N LEU A 206 -9.51 -2.75 -12.74
CA LEU A 206 -8.48 -3.81 -12.80
C LEU A 206 -8.54 -4.74 -11.59
N GLY A 207 -9.06 -4.25 -10.47
CA GLY A 207 -9.06 -4.90 -9.17
C GLY A 207 -7.90 -4.47 -8.29
N LEU A 208 -7.22 -3.36 -8.56
CA LEU A 208 -6.21 -2.80 -7.64
C LEU A 208 -6.90 -2.22 -6.42
N VAL A 209 -6.30 -2.36 -5.25
CA VAL A 209 -6.66 -1.52 -4.09
C VAL A 209 -6.05 -0.14 -4.30
N THR A 210 -6.82 0.90 -4.02
CA THR A 210 -6.46 2.29 -4.29
C THR A 210 -6.38 3.12 -3.01
N GLY A 211 -5.21 3.71 -2.80
CA GLY A 211 -4.96 4.73 -1.78
C GLY A 211 -4.81 6.12 -2.38
N LEU A 212 -5.10 7.15 -1.60
CA LEU A 212 -4.81 8.54 -1.98
C LEU A 212 -4.12 9.26 -0.82
N LEU A 213 -2.93 9.78 -1.09
CA LEU A 213 -2.20 10.70 -0.22
C LEU A 213 -2.46 12.13 -0.64
N THR A 214 -2.96 12.97 0.25
CA THR A 214 -3.37 14.35 -0.06
C THR A 214 -3.17 15.29 1.13
N ASP A 215 -3.04 16.59 0.85
CA ASP A 215 -3.12 17.67 1.85
C ASP A 215 -4.55 17.84 2.43
N GLY A 216 -5.54 17.16 1.84
CA GLY A 216 -6.92 17.15 2.28
C GLY A 216 -7.70 18.41 1.95
N ARG A 217 -7.06 19.47 1.45
CA ARG A 217 -7.69 20.80 1.31
C ARG A 217 -8.81 20.79 0.29
N ARG A 218 -8.66 20.06 -0.82
CA ARG A 218 -9.71 19.87 -1.84
C ARG A 218 -10.87 19.02 -1.33
N LEU A 219 -10.66 18.17 -0.33
CA LEU A 219 -11.72 17.31 0.23
C LEU A 219 -12.76 18.08 1.04
N ARG A 220 -12.56 19.37 1.33
CA ARG A 220 -13.60 20.25 1.91
C ARG A 220 -14.81 20.39 0.97
N GLU A 221 -14.63 20.15 -0.32
CA GLU A 221 -15.68 20.10 -1.33
C GLU A 221 -16.25 18.67 -1.33
N GLN A 222 -17.46 18.49 -0.80
CA GLN A 222 -18.10 17.18 -0.69
C GLN A 222 -18.15 16.44 -2.04
N GLU A 223 -18.35 17.17 -3.14
CA GLU A 223 -18.42 16.60 -4.48
C GLU A 223 -17.11 15.92 -4.91
N VAL A 224 -15.95 16.40 -4.42
CA VAL A 224 -14.64 15.80 -4.70
C VAL A 224 -14.54 14.45 -3.99
N LEU A 225 -14.89 14.40 -2.70
CA LEU A 225 -14.89 13.15 -1.95
C LEU A 225 -15.88 12.14 -2.55
N ASP A 226 -17.11 12.56 -2.82
CA ASP A 226 -18.15 11.69 -3.40
C ASP A 226 -17.70 11.09 -4.74
N ALA A 227 -17.03 11.88 -5.59
CA ALA A 227 -16.50 11.40 -6.86
C ALA A 227 -15.40 10.34 -6.67
N LEU A 228 -14.52 10.51 -5.68
CA LEU A 228 -13.47 9.55 -5.35
C LEU A 228 -14.04 8.25 -4.77
N LEU A 229 -15.01 8.35 -3.86
CA LEU A 229 -15.69 7.18 -3.28
C LEU A 229 -16.44 6.39 -4.35
N LEU A 230 -17.18 7.08 -5.23
CA LEU A 230 -17.86 6.44 -6.36
C LEU A 230 -16.92 5.82 -7.39
N ALA A 231 -15.68 6.33 -7.49
CA ALA A 231 -14.64 5.75 -8.32
C ALA A 231 -14.00 4.50 -7.69
N GLY A 232 -14.28 4.19 -6.42
CA GLY A 232 -13.75 3.02 -5.72
C GLY A 232 -12.50 3.29 -4.90
N LEU A 233 -12.27 4.54 -4.46
CA LEU A 233 -11.15 4.83 -3.55
C LEU A 233 -11.30 4.04 -2.24
N ASP A 234 -10.30 3.24 -1.86
CA ASP A 234 -10.38 2.34 -0.70
C ASP A 234 -9.92 3.00 0.60
N HIS A 235 -8.91 3.88 0.54
CA HIS A 235 -8.42 4.59 1.73
C HIS A 235 -7.79 5.94 1.41
N LEU A 236 -7.78 6.80 2.43
CA LEU A 236 -7.21 8.14 2.41
C LEU A 236 -6.08 8.25 3.44
N GLN A 237 -5.01 8.92 3.04
CA GLN A 237 -4.00 9.44 3.93
C GLN A 237 -3.96 10.97 3.79
N ILE A 238 -4.34 11.68 4.85
CA ILE A 238 -4.38 13.14 4.87
C ILE A 238 -3.21 13.65 5.68
N THR A 239 -2.45 14.61 5.16
CA THR A 239 -1.35 15.19 5.92
C THR A 239 -1.83 16.34 6.80
N LEU A 240 -1.49 16.30 8.09
CA LEU A 240 -1.76 17.40 9.01
C LEU A 240 -0.55 17.65 9.91
N ALA A 241 0.08 18.81 9.75
CA ALA A 241 1.32 19.10 10.46
C ALA A 241 1.15 19.50 11.94
N SER A 242 -0.01 20.06 12.31
CA SER A 242 -0.30 20.46 13.70
C SER A 242 -1.80 20.69 13.88
N HIS A 243 -2.29 20.57 15.11
CA HIS A 243 -3.62 21.04 15.52
C HIS A 243 -3.71 22.58 15.62
N ARG A 244 -2.59 23.29 15.54
CA ARG A 244 -2.52 24.76 15.60
C ARG A 244 -2.37 25.33 14.20
N SER A 245 -3.28 26.22 13.80
CA SER A 245 -3.25 26.83 12.47
C SER A 245 -1.93 27.54 12.18
N GLU A 246 -1.38 28.30 13.13
CA GLU A 246 -0.14 29.06 12.85
C GLU A 246 1.07 28.15 12.63
N VAL A 247 1.10 26.99 13.28
CA VAL A 247 2.19 26.02 13.12
C VAL A 247 2.02 25.25 11.83
N HIS A 248 0.81 24.77 11.53
CA HIS A 248 0.51 24.06 10.30
C HIS A 248 0.76 24.94 9.07
N ASP A 249 0.18 26.14 9.03
CA ASP A 249 0.32 27.08 7.92
C ASP A 249 1.78 27.51 7.74
N GLY A 250 2.53 27.64 8.84
CA GLY A 250 3.96 27.95 8.81
C GLY A 250 4.82 26.82 8.25
N ILE A 251 4.46 25.56 8.50
CA ILE A 251 5.11 24.38 7.93
C ILE A 251 4.76 24.27 6.44
N VAL A 252 3.47 24.28 6.09
CA VAL A 252 3.01 24.13 4.70
C VAL A 252 3.40 25.33 3.83
N GLY A 253 3.56 26.51 4.43
CA GLY A 253 3.91 27.75 3.74
C GLY A 253 2.72 28.49 3.13
N GLN A 254 1.50 28.21 3.58
CA GLN A 254 0.27 28.81 3.08
C GLN A 254 -0.69 29.19 4.22
N GLU A 255 -1.05 30.47 4.29
CA GLU A 255 -2.05 30.99 5.23
C GLU A 255 -3.45 30.43 4.90
N GLY A 256 -4.16 29.94 5.93
CA GLY A 256 -5.47 29.30 5.82
C GLY A 256 -5.43 27.81 5.43
N ALA A 257 -4.25 27.23 5.21
CA ALA A 257 -4.12 25.83 4.82
C ALA A 257 -4.69 24.88 5.88
N TRP A 258 -4.49 25.18 7.17
CA TRP A 258 -5.02 24.39 8.27
C TRP A 258 -6.55 24.35 8.29
N GLU A 259 -7.22 25.50 8.06
CA GLU A 259 -8.68 25.56 8.05
C GLU A 259 -9.26 24.71 6.91
N GLU A 260 -8.61 24.75 5.75
CA GLU A 260 -9.00 23.94 4.59
C GLU A 260 -8.73 22.44 4.83
N ALA A 261 -7.57 22.10 5.41
CA ALA A 261 -7.20 20.72 5.71
C ALA A 261 -8.08 20.10 6.82
N ASP A 262 -8.39 20.84 7.89
CA ASP A 262 -9.31 20.38 8.95
C ASP A 262 -10.72 20.18 8.41
N ALA A 263 -11.23 21.11 7.57
CA ALA A 263 -12.52 20.95 6.92
C ALA A 263 -12.55 19.72 6.00
N GLY A 264 -11.48 19.47 5.25
CA GLY A 264 -11.32 18.29 4.42
C GLY A 264 -11.26 16.99 5.23
N LEU A 265 -10.49 16.97 6.32
CA LEU A 265 -10.40 15.83 7.24
C LEU A 265 -11.77 15.49 7.84
N ARG A 266 -12.52 16.49 8.31
CA ARG A 266 -13.89 16.27 8.84
C ARG A 266 -14.83 15.72 7.78
N THR A 267 -14.70 16.18 6.54
CA THR A 267 -15.50 15.69 5.41
C THR A 267 -15.16 14.22 5.12
N ALA A 268 -13.88 13.87 5.09
CA ALA A 268 -13.41 12.50 4.92
C ALA A 268 -13.88 11.58 6.06
N LEU A 269 -13.78 12.00 7.32
CA LEU A 269 -14.22 11.24 8.49
C LEU A 269 -15.75 11.04 8.55
N ALA A 270 -16.52 11.92 7.90
CA ALA A 270 -17.97 11.75 7.76
C ALA A 270 -18.34 10.81 6.60
N GLY A 271 -17.40 10.52 5.70
CA GLY A 271 -17.55 9.57 4.61
C GLY A 271 -17.34 8.12 5.04
N ASP A 272 -17.80 7.19 4.21
CA ASP A 272 -17.57 5.75 4.40
C ASP A 272 -16.22 5.34 3.79
N ILE A 273 -15.14 5.87 4.36
CA ILE A 273 -13.77 5.61 3.92
C ILE A 273 -12.81 5.55 5.09
N TYR A 274 -11.81 4.67 4.97
CA TYR A 274 -10.76 4.58 5.96
C TYR A 274 -9.79 5.76 5.84
N VAL A 275 -9.54 6.46 6.95
CA VAL A 275 -8.69 7.66 7.00
C VAL A 275 -7.50 7.44 7.92
N VAL A 276 -6.30 7.66 7.40
CA VAL A 276 -5.08 7.82 8.18
C VAL A 276 -4.66 9.28 8.15
N VAL A 277 -4.21 9.82 9.27
CA VAL A 277 -3.54 11.13 9.28
C VAL A 277 -2.04 10.97 9.41
N HIS A 278 -1.31 11.53 8.45
CA HIS A 278 0.15 11.51 8.46
C HIS A 278 0.72 12.80 9.03
N ILE A 279 1.55 12.66 10.04
CA ILE A 279 2.24 13.76 10.70
C ILE A 279 3.74 13.60 10.45
N VAL A 280 4.31 14.60 9.78
CA VAL A 280 5.75 14.76 9.67
C VAL A 280 6.23 15.56 10.88
N VAL A 281 6.97 14.92 11.77
CA VAL A 281 7.54 15.54 12.96
C VAL A 281 8.80 16.30 12.57
N THR A 282 8.71 17.62 12.73
CA THR A 282 9.73 18.60 12.41
C THR A 282 10.07 19.43 13.65
N PRO A 283 11.18 20.20 13.66
CA PRO A 283 11.51 21.05 14.80
C PRO A 283 10.42 22.08 15.14
N ALA A 284 9.58 22.44 14.16
CA ALA A 284 8.50 23.42 14.29
C ALA A 284 7.27 22.89 15.05
N ASN A 285 6.92 21.60 14.89
CA ASN A 285 5.77 20.99 15.56
C ASN A 285 6.16 20.03 16.70
N ALA A 286 7.43 19.66 16.84
CA ALA A 286 7.93 18.69 17.82
C ALA A 286 7.45 18.96 19.26
N GLY A 287 7.34 20.23 19.66
CA GLY A 287 6.86 20.58 21.01
C GLY A 287 5.33 20.57 21.19
N SER A 288 4.57 20.09 20.20
CA SER A 288 3.11 20.07 20.21
C SER A 288 2.50 18.86 19.48
N VAL A 289 3.32 17.85 19.20
CA VAL A 289 2.92 16.71 18.38
C VAL A 289 1.99 15.77 19.14
N ALA A 290 2.24 15.54 20.43
CA ALA A 290 1.36 14.75 21.29
C ALA A 290 -0.06 15.35 21.37
N GLU A 291 -0.17 16.67 21.50
CA GLU A 291 -1.45 17.39 21.48
C GLU A 291 -2.11 17.35 20.11
N THR A 292 -1.31 17.28 19.03
CA THR A 292 -1.84 17.06 17.68
C THR A 292 -2.46 15.66 17.56
N VAL A 293 -1.79 14.63 18.09
CA VAL A 293 -2.35 13.27 18.14
C VAL A 293 -3.63 13.21 18.98
N ALA A 294 -3.64 13.85 20.16
CA ALA A 294 -4.82 13.95 21.01
C ALA A 294 -6.00 14.63 20.30
N TYR A 295 -5.73 15.73 19.57
CA TYR A 295 -6.73 16.40 18.76
C TYR A 295 -7.33 15.48 17.68
N LEU A 296 -6.50 14.72 16.97
CA LEU A 296 -6.95 13.76 15.96
C LEU A 296 -7.82 12.65 16.58
N ALA A 297 -7.45 12.19 17.78
CA ALA A 297 -8.26 11.25 18.56
C ALA A 297 -9.66 11.81 18.86
N GLU A 298 -9.72 13.07 19.32
CA GLU A 298 -10.98 13.75 19.63
C GLU A 298 -11.86 13.93 18.39
N LEU A 299 -11.27 14.07 17.20
CA LEU A 299 -11.98 14.09 15.92
C LEU A 299 -12.52 12.73 15.49
N GLY A 300 -12.05 11.64 16.09
CA GLY A 300 -12.42 10.27 15.70
C GLY A 300 -11.53 9.69 14.58
N VAL A 301 -10.32 10.21 14.39
CA VAL A 301 -9.35 9.61 13.47
C VAL A 301 -8.95 8.22 13.98
N PRO A 302 -9.07 7.16 13.16
CA PRO A 302 -8.80 5.79 13.61
C PRO A 302 -7.30 5.46 13.68
N ALA A 303 -6.48 6.15 12.89
CA ALA A 303 -5.06 5.86 12.80
C ALA A 303 -4.20 7.08 12.41
N VAL A 304 -2.96 7.06 12.89
CA VAL A 304 -1.94 8.05 12.54
C VAL A 304 -0.68 7.37 12.04
N ALA A 305 -0.03 8.01 11.09
CA ALA A 305 1.32 7.68 10.64
C ALA A 305 2.28 8.80 11.05
N LEU A 306 3.49 8.42 11.48
CA LEU A 306 4.49 9.36 11.98
C LEU A 306 5.79 9.18 11.20
N SER A 307 6.34 10.29 10.70
CA SER A 307 7.65 10.32 10.06
C SER A 307 8.48 11.49 10.56
N SER A 308 9.80 11.40 10.43
CA SER A 308 10.68 12.49 10.81
C SER A 308 12.02 12.39 10.07
N PRO A 309 12.63 13.50 9.62
CA PRO A 309 13.90 13.50 8.90
C PRO A 309 15.10 13.30 9.86
N LEU A 310 15.06 12.25 10.68
CA LEU A 310 16.08 11.97 11.67
C LEU A 310 17.47 11.80 11.03
N GLY A 311 17.55 11.17 9.85
CA GLY A 311 18.79 10.91 9.12
C GLY A 311 19.60 12.17 8.81
N ALA A 312 18.93 13.22 8.38
CA ALA A 312 19.54 14.47 7.93
C ALA A 312 19.75 15.48 9.06
N ALA A 313 19.15 15.25 10.23
CA ALA A 313 19.21 16.15 11.38
C ALA A 313 20.57 16.12 12.08
N ALA A 314 21.01 17.30 12.54
CA ALA A 314 22.14 17.45 13.45
C ALA A 314 21.88 16.73 14.79
N GLU A 315 22.92 16.32 15.52
CA GLU A 315 22.80 15.46 16.70
C GLU A 315 21.80 15.96 17.76
N GLU A 316 21.86 17.25 18.11
CA GLU A 316 20.92 17.87 19.08
C GLU A 316 19.47 17.90 18.56
N GLU A 317 19.29 18.17 17.27
CA GLU A 317 17.97 18.21 16.64
C GLU A 317 17.38 16.80 16.49
N ARG A 318 18.21 15.82 16.14
CA ARG A 318 17.85 14.41 16.07
C ARG A 318 17.31 13.90 17.40
N ALA A 319 18.00 14.20 18.51
CA ALA A 319 17.53 13.81 19.84
C ALA A 319 16.14 14.40 20.13
N ARG A 320 15.95 15.70 19.86
CA ARG A 320 14.65 16.37 20.05
C ARG A 320 13.54 15.79 19.20
N LEU A 321 13.82 15.45 17.94
CA LEU A 321 12.86 14.82 17.04
C LEU A 321 12.53 13.39 17.47
N GLN A 322 13.51 12.65 17.98
CA GLN A 322 13.30 11.31 18.52
C GLN A 322 12.40 11.35 19.75
N ASP A 323 12.66 12.25 20.71
CA ASP A 323 11.81 12.45 21.89
C ASP A 323 10.36 12.77 21.47
N ALA A 324 10.18 13.67 20.49
CA ALA A 324 8.85 14.04 19.99
C ALA A 324 8.13 12.87 19.28
N MET A 325 8.87 12.02 18.56
CA MET A 325 8.31 10.80 17.96
C MET A 325 7.84 9.82 19.03
N GLU A 326 8.62 9.64 20.11
CA GLU A 326 8.25 8.79 21.25
C GLU A 326 7.00 9.34 21.96
N GLU A 327 6.95 10.65 22.24
CA GLU A 327 5.76 11.31 22.82
C GLU A 327 4.51 11.15 21.94
N ALA A 328 4.64 11.28 20.62
CA ALA A 328 3.53 11.09 19.69
C ALA A 328 3.03 9.63 19.65
N GLN A 329 3.94 8.66 19.73
CA GLN A 329 3.61 7.24 19.79
C GLN A 329 2.89 6.89 21.10
N GLU A 330 3.38 7.42 22.22
CA GLU A 330 2.72 7.28 23.53
C GLU A 330 1.32 7.89 23.51
N ALA A 331 1.16 9.11 22.99
CA ALA A 331 -0.15 9.74 22.84
C ALA A 331 -1.10 8.92 21.95
N ALA A 332 -0.61 8.38 20.84
CA ALA A 332 -1.43 7.52 19.97
C ALA A 332 -1.92 6.28 20.73
N HIS A 333 -1.04 5.64 21.50
CA HIS A 333 -1.38 4.49 22.33
C HIS A 333 -2.40 4.85 23.44
N GLU A 334 -2.18 5.95 24.16
CA GLU A 334 -3.05 6.41 25.25
C GLU A 334 -4.47 6.72 24.75
N HIS A 335 -4.59 7.27 23.55
CA HIS A 335 -5.85 7.64 22.94
C HIS A 335 -6.47 6.52 22.07
N GLY A 336 -5.81 5.36 21.96
CA GLY A 336 -6.31 4.21 21.20
C GLY A 336 -6.27 4.38 19.68
N LEU A 337 -5.42 5.26 19.16
CA LEU A 337 -5.17 5.38 17.73
C LEU A 337 -4.21 4.29 17.29
N THR A 338 -4.48 3.73 16.12
CA THR A 338 -3.56 2.77 15.52
C THR A 338 -2.37 3.52 14.92
N LEU A 339 -1.16 3.05 15.24
CA LEU A 339 0.06 3.53 14.58
C LEU A 339 0.25 2.77 13.27
N VAL A 340 0.31 3.51 12.17
CA VAL A 340 0.60 2.98 10.84
C VAL A 340 2.05 3.29 10.50
N TRP A 341 2.77 2.25 10.08
CA TRP A 341 4.15 2.34 9.58
C TRP A 341 4.16 2.12 8.07
N ASP A 342 5.20 2.59 7.38
CA ASP A 342 5.44 2.37 5.94
C ASP A 342 4.43 3.03 4.99
N LEU A 343 4.16 4.33 5.14
CA LEU A 343 3.30 5.08 4.23
C LEU A 343 4.09 5.92 3.20
N ALA A 344 3.43 6.28 2.11
CA ALA A 344 4.00 7.23 1.18
C ALA A 344 3.97 8.61 1.85
N ALA A 345 5.07 9.37 1.84
CA ALA A 345 5.07 10.76 2.27
C ALA A 345 4.82 11.68 1.05
N PRO A 346 4.20 12.87 1.19
CA PRO A 346 4.09 13.81 0.07
C PRO A 346 5.46 14.46 -0.19
N TYR A 347 5.76 14.80 -1.44
CA TYR A 347 7.00 15.49 -1.78
C TYR A 347 6.90 16.98 -1.39
N SER A 348 7.73 17.45 -0.45
CA SER A 348 7.83 18.88 -0.11
C SER A 348 9.18 19.22 0.52
N HIS A 349 9.55 20.51 0.51
CA HIS A 349 10.68 21.07 1.27
C HIS A 349 10.73 20.73 2.76
N VAL A 350 9.62 20.26 3.33
CA VAL A 350 9.44 19.94 4.75
C VAL A 350 9.48 18.42 5.00
N ASN A 351 9.53 17.63 3.93
CA ASN A 351 9.78 16.19 3.91
C ASN A 351 11.14 15.89 3.28
N PRO A 352 12.27 16.19 3.94
CA PRO A 352 13.56 15.67 3.50
C PRO A 352 13.55 14.15 3.75
N VAL A 353 13.17 13.40 2.71
CA VAL A 353 13.90 12.25 2.17
C VAL A 353 14.93 11.69 3.15
N GLU A 354 14.49 10.93 4.14
CA GLU A 354 15.29 9.92 4.84
C GLU A 354 14.42 9.15 5.84
N MET A 355 13.97 7.98 5.36
CA MET A 355 13.62 6.77 6.10
C MET A 355 12.38 6.78 7.01
N GLU A 356 11.28 6.22 6.49
CA GLU A 356 10.10 5.87 7.28
C GLU A 356 10.16 4.50 7.98
N ALA A 357 11.26 3.74 7.89
CA ALA A 357 11.25 2.38 8.44
C ALA A 357 12.51 1.97 9.23
N GLY A 358 13.61 2.74 9.16
CA GLY A 358 14.92 2.26 9.61
C GLY A 358 15.36 0.94 8.93
N LEU A 359 14.66 0.54 7.86
CA LEU A 359 14.94 -0.64 7.07
C LEU A 359 15.99 -0.26 6.02
N PRO A 360 16.95 -1.15 5.75
CA PRO A 360 17.92 -0.90 4.72
C PRO A 360 17.21 -0.84 3.35
N PRO A 361 17.75 -0.10 2.37
CA PRO A 361 17.13 0.08 1.06
C PRO A 361 16.72 -1.23 0.38
N GLU A 362 17.40 -2.33 0.72
CA GLU A 362 17.05 -3.65 0.21
C GLU A 362 15.73 -4.28 0.66
N GLN A 363 15.22 -3.83 1.80
CA GLN A 363 13.94 -4.32 2.34
C GLN A 363 12.78 -3.43 1.87
N VAL A 364 13.07 -2.16 1.58
CA VAL A 364 12.16 -1.14 1.05
C VAL A 364 11.65 -1.54 -0.35
N VAL A 365 12.56 -1.87 -1.28
CA VAL A 365 12.25 -2.27 -2.68
C VAL A 365 11.34 -3.50 -2.75
N ARG A 366 11.48 -4.44 -1.81
CA ARG A 366 10.69 -5.68 -1.80
C ARG A 366 9.22 -5.43 -1.42
N GLN A 367 8.95 -4.33 -0.72
CA GLN A 367 7.63 -4.01 -0.20
C GLN A 367 6.93 -2.97 -1.08
N HIS A 368 7.66 -1.94 -1.51
CA HIS A 368 7.11 -0.86 -2.31
C HIS A 368 8.09 -0.31 -3.34
N LEU A 369 7.54 0.32 -4.38
CA LEU A 369 8.27 1.14 -5.35
C LEU A 369 7.62 2.51 -5.44
N TYR A 370 8.39 3.49 -5.93
CA TYR A 370 7.91 4.84 -6.18
C TYR A 370 8.02 5.16 -7.67
N VAL A 371 7.00 5.78 -8.24
CA VAL A 371 6.95 6.14 -9.66
C VAL A 371 6.80 7.65 -9.77
N GLU A 372 7.77 8.29 -10.42
CA GLU A 372 7.75 9.73 -10.68
C GLU A 372 6.73 10.10 -11.78
N PRO A 373 6.30 11.38 -11.86
CA PRO A 373 5.32 11.82 -12.83
C PRO A 373 5.66 11.59 -14.31
N ASP A 374 6.90 11.28 -14.69
CA ASP A 374 7.30 10.92 -16.06
C ASP A 374 7.41 9.40 -16.30
N GLY A 375 7.09 8.59 -15.28
CA GLY A 375 7.11 7.14 -15.30
C GLY A 375 8.41 6.51 -14.82
N ASP A 376 9.40 7.30 -14.40
CA ASP A 376 10.65 6.77 -13.82
C ASP A 376 10.37 6.09 -12.47
N VAL A 377 10.96 4.90 -12.30
CA VAL A 377 10.76 4.03 -11.14
C VAL A 377 11.96 4.13 -10.21
N LEU A 378 11.70 4.38 -8.94
CA LEU A 378 12.66 4.55 -7.87
C LEU A 378 12.40 3.49 -6.76
N PRO A 379 13.43 3.13 -5.98
CA PRO A 379 13.29 2.22 -4.83
C PRO A 379 12.23 2.67 -3.83
N ALA A 380 12.21 3.97 -3.55
CA ALA A 380 11.24 4.65 -2.72
C ALA A 380 11.38 6.15 -2.95
N GLN A 381 10.45 6.91 -2.41
CA GLN A 381 10.54 8.35 -2.40
C GLN A 381 11.86 8.80 -1.75
N GLY A 382 12.55 9.71 -2.43
CA GLY A 382 13.81 10.28 -1.95
C GLY A 382 15.08 9.52 -2.34
N TYR A 383 14.96 8.33 -2.92
CA TYR A 383 16.11 7.67 -3.52
C TYR A 383 16.33 8.18 -4.93
N ASN A 384 17.40 8.96 -5.17
CA ASN A 384 17.73 9.50 -6.50
C ASN A 384 18.35 8.46 -7.45
N VAL A 385 17.88 7.20 -7.38
CA VAL A 385 18.39 6.08 -8.17
C VAL A 385 17.27 5.56 -9.05
N VAL A 386 17.32 5.90 -10.34
CA VAL A 386 16.36 5.39 -11.33
C VAL A 386 16.65 3.91 -11.61
N LEU A 387 15.62 3.07 -11.45
CA LEU A 387 15.60 1.63 -11.73
C LEU A 387 15.20 1.34 -13.18
N GLY A 388 14.36 2.20 -13.77
CA GLY A 388 13.92 2.17 -15.16
C GLY A 388 12.66 3.02 -15.32
N ASN A 389 11.92 2.86 -16.41
CA ASN A 389 10.68 3.61 -16.67
C ASN A 389 9.54 2.67 -17.09
N LEU A 390 8.37 2.79 -16.45
CA LEU A 390 7.22 1.89 -16.65
C LEU A 390 6.70 1.82 -18.10
N LEU A 391 6.97 2.84 -18.92
CA LEU A 391 6.49 2.91 -20.30
C LEU A 391 7.54 2.52 -21.34
N ARG A 392 8.82 2.41 -20.93
CA ARG A 392 9.95 2.26 -21.86
C ARG A 392 10.71 0.96 -21.63
N ASP A 393 10.79 0.50 -20.39
CA ASP A 393 11.55 -0.67 -19.98
C ASP A 393 10.63 -1.84 -19.64
N SER A 394 11.11 -3.07 -19.77
CA SER A 394 10.34 -4.24 -19.33
C SER A 394 10.34 -4.33 -17.80
N TRP A 395 9.29 -4.93 -17.23
CA TRP A 395 9.20 -5.12 -15.78
C TRP A 395 10.41 -5.89 -15.23
N GLU A 396 10.83 -6.93 -15.92
CA GLU A 396 11.98 -7.76 -15.52
C GLU A 396 13.25 -6.93 -15.44
N ALA A 397 13.47 -6.01 -16.38
CA ALA A 397 14.64 -5.13 -16.37
C ALA A 397 14.63 -4.17 -15.17
N ILE A 398 13.46 -3.60 -14.85
CA ILE A 398 13.26 -2.71 -13.69
C ILE A 398 13.49 -3.49 -12.39
N TRP A 399 12.87 -4.65 -12.25
CA TRP A 399 12.93 -5.49 -11.05
C TRP A 399 14.34 -6.03 -10.81
N GLU A 400 15.00 -6.60 -11.82
CA GLU A 400 16.40 -7.07 -11.72
C GLU A 400 17.39 -5.93 -11.44
N HIS A 401 17.10 -4.70 -11.88
CA HIS A 401 17.95 -3.55 -11.57
C HIS A 401 17.85 -3.19 -10.09
N ALA A 402 16.64 -3.27 -9.54
CA ALA A 402 16.41 -3.14 -8.11
C ALA A 402 17.24 -4.17 -7.32
N GLU A 403 17.28 -5.42 -7.81
CA GLU A 403 18.09 -6.48 -7.18
C GLU A 403 19.61 -6.27 -7.31
N ARG A 404 20.10 -5.95 -8.52
CA ARG A 404 21.55 -5.86 -8.81
C ARG A 404 22.27 -4.72 -8.09
N LYS A 405 21.59 -3.64 -7.74
CA LYS A 405 22.22 -2.52 -7.03
C LYS A 405 22.51 -2.79 -5.55
N GLY A 406 22.35 -4.04 -5.09
CA GLY A 406 22.47 -4.39 -3.68
C GLY A 406 21.33 -3.80 -2.86
N LEU A 407 20.24 -3.39 -3.53
CA LEU A 407 18.97 -2.95 -2.95
C LEU A 407 17.95 -4.10 -2.98
N VAL A 408 18.40 -5.34 -3.15
CA VAL A 408 17.74 -6.57 -2.72
C VAL A 408 18.88 -7.54 -2.41
N GLY A 409 19.00 -7.99 -1.16
CA GLY A 409 20.16 -8.77 -0.72
C GLY A 409 20.38 -10.04 -1.54
N SER A 410 21.54 -10.14 -2.20
CA SER A 410 22.06 -11.40 -2.73
C SER A 410 22.69 -12.20 -1.59
N GLY A 411 21.98 -13.20 -1.08
CA GLY A 411 22.44 -14.10 -0.03
C GLY A 411 21.57 -15.33 0.12
#